data_AF-A0A183BZR1-F1
#
_entry.id   AF-A0A183BZR1-F1
#
_cell.length_a   1.000
_cell.length_b   1.000
_cell.length_c   1.000
_cell.angle_alpha   90.00
_cell.angle_beta   90.00
_cell.angle_gamma   90.00
#
_symmetry.space_group_name_H-M   'P 1'
#
loop_
_entity.id
_entity.type
_entity.pdbx_description
1 polymer ?
#
loop_
_entity_poly.entity_id
_entity_poly.type
_entity_poly.pdbx_seq_one_letter_code
_entity_poly.pdbx_strand_id
1 'polypeptide(L)'
;MGACKEVRRLRARIAQLERQQTMNLRTSSSAKRNEAAKCVESKRVAQLELGMNQLKGKLAKMRANQNKQQLNIVALEKKVAVLNDTINGNGLNQLKQNRNEGKKSVDKRHKCTHCPYSTHRSHNLKMHMLIHTGEKPHECQQCGQRFRMGQHLSEHLRVHTGEKPFICEECGQQFRQTHHLSDHQRVHTGEKPFICKYCQTKFTLRQNLKAHLHRFH
;
A
#
# COMPACT_ATOMS: atom_id res chain seq x y z
N MET A 1 14.22 94.31 5.73
CA MET A 1 14.92 93.09 6.22
C MET A 1 14.03 91.83 6.39
N GLY A 2 12.68 91.93 6.35
CA GLY A 2 11.78 90.78 6.56
C GLY A 2 11.67 89.80 5.38
N ALA A 3 11.53 90.30 4.14
CA ALA A 3 11.35 89.45 2.95
C ALA A 3 12.52 88.49 2.68
N CYS A 4 13.77 88.90 2.98
CA CYS A 4 14.96 88.08 2.73
C CYS A 4 15.10 86.90 3.73
N LYS A 5 14.53 87.01 4.94
CA LYS A 5 14.47 85.91 5.92
C LYS A 5 13.39 84.91 5.55
N GLU A 6 12.25 85.40 5.06
CA GLU A 6 11.12 84.57 4.64
C GLU A 6 11.46 83.74 3.38
N VAL A 7 12.14 84.35 2.40
CA VAL A 7 12.65 83.63 1.21
C VAL A 7 13.66 82.55 1.61
N ARG A 8 14.54 82.80 2.60
CA ARG A 8 15.45 81.77 3.11
C ARG A 8 14.71 80.62 3.80
N ARG A 9 13.68 80.91 4.59
CA ARG A 9 12.83 79.88 5.22
C ARG A 9 12.09 79.05 4.19
N LEU A 10 11.50 79.68 3.17
CA LEU A 10 10.79 78.99 2.10
C LEU A 10 11.74 78.12 1.26
N ARG A 11 12.94 78.61 0.92
CA ARG A 11 13.97 77.79 0.25
C ARG A 11 14.40 76.59 1.09
N ALA A 12 14.58 76.76 2.40
CA ALA A 12 14.88 75.64 3.29
C ALA A 12 13.75 74.62 3.37
N ARG A 13 12.49 75.09 3.38
CA ARG A 13 11.28 74.25 3.36
C ARG A 13 11.15 73.47 2.05
N ILE A 14 11.37 74.12 0.91
CA ILE A 14 11.36 73.48 -0.42
C ILE A 14 12.44 72.40 -0.49
N ALA A 15 13.68 72.71 -0.08
CA ALA A 15 14.76 71.73 -0.06
C ALA A 15 14.47 70.54 0.88
N GLN A 16 13.74 70.77 1.98
CA GLN A 16 13.29 69.69 2.87
C GLN A 16 12.21 68.81 2.22
N LEU A 17 11.25 69.41 1.52
CA LEU A 17 10.19 68.68 0.81
C LEU A 17 10.75 67.87 -0.36
N GLU A 18 11.70 68.42 -1.13
CA GLU A 18 12.39 67.70 -2.20
C GLU A 18 13.19 66.50 -1.67
N ARG A 19 13.86 66.65 -0.51
CA ARG A 19 14.52 65.54 0.19
C ARG A 19 13.55 64.45 0.65
N GLN A 20 12.37 64.83 1.17
CA GLN A 20 11.33 63.87 1.53
C GLN A 20 10.76 63.15 0.30
N GLN A 21 10.50 63.87 -0.79
CA GLN A 21 9.94 63.28 -2.01
C GLN A 21 10.93 62.30 -2.67
N THR A 22 12.21 62.64 -2.72
CA THR A 22 13.26 61.74 -3.23
C THR A 22 13.43 60.48 -2.37
N MET A 23 13.34 60.59 -1.04
CA MET A 23 13.37 59.43 -0.14
C MET A 23 12.12 58.53 -0.31
N ASN A 24 10.94 59.11 -0.49
CA ASN A 24 9.70 58.36 -0.74
C ASN A 24 9.71 57.65 -2.10
N LEU A 25 10.25 58.29 -3.14
CA LEU A 25 10.42 57.66 -4.46
C LEU A 25 11.44 56.51 -4.41
N ARG A 26 12.55 56.64 -3.67
CA ARG A 26 13.55 55.57 -3.48
C ARG A 26 12.98 54.38 -2.71
N THR A 27 12.25 54.62 -1.63
CA THR A 27 11.63 53.56 -0.81
C THR A 27 10.54 52.82 -1.58
N SER A 28 9.67 53.51 -2.33
CA SER A 28 8.65 52.86 -3.17
C SER A 28 9.26 52.03 -4.31
N SER A 29 10.35 52.50 -4.93
CA SER A 29 11.11 51.76 -5.95
C SER A 29 11.84 50.54 -5.36
N SER A 30 12.39 50.64 -4.15
CA SER A 30 13.01 49.52 -3.44
C SER A 30 11.99 48.46 -3.03
N ALA A 31 10.81 48.87 -2.54
CA ALA A 31 9.73 47.98 -2.17
C ALA A 31 9.21 47.18 -3.39
N LYS A 32 8.97 47.86 -4.53
CA LYS A 32 8.57 47.19 -5.79
C LYS A 32 9.62 46.19 -6.29
N ARG A 33 10.91 46.52 -6.18
CA ARG A 33 12.02 45.60 -6.52
C ARG A 33 12.07 44.38 -5.60
N ASN A 34 11.87 44.56 -4.29
CA ASN A 34 11.82 43.47 -3.32
C ASN A 34 10.60 42.56 -3.53
N GLU A 35 9.44 43.11 -3.87
CA GLU A 35 8.22 42.36 -4.21
C GLU A 35 8.44 41.49 -5.47
N ALA A 36 9.03 42.10 -6.52
CA ALA A 36 9.36 41.40 -7.75
C ALA A 36 10.39 40.29 -7.52
N ALA A 37 11.43 40.53 -6.71
CA ALA A 37 12.42 39.52 -6.35
C ALA A 37 11.80 38.34 -5.58
N LYS A 38 10.91 38.61 -4.61
CA LYS A 38 10.16 37.56 -3.89
C LYS A 38 9.27 36.73 -4.82
N CYS A 39 8.61 37.36 -5.79
CA CYS A 39 7.79 36.68 -6.79
C CYS A 39 8.62 35.76 -7.69
N VAL A 40 9.80 36.21 -8.14
CA VAL A 40 10.73 35.39 -8.93
C VAL A 40 11.24 34.20 -8.11
N GLU A 41 11.61 34.41 -6.85
CA GLU A 41 12.10 33.33 -5.99
C GLU A 41 11.00 32.31 -5.67
N SER A 42 9.77 32.76 -5.40
CA SER A 42 8.62 31.88 -5.19
C SER A 42 8.31 31.02 -6.42
N LYS A 43 8.38 31.58 -7.64
CA LYS A 43 8.24 30.82 -8.88
C LYS A 43 9.35 29.80 -9.07
N ARG A 44 10.60 30.15 -8.71
CA ARG A 44 11.76 29.26 -8.78
C ARG A 44 11.62 28.09 -7.80
N VAL A 45 11.19 28.34 -6.57
CA VAL A 45 10.91 27.30 -5.56
C VAL A 45 9.81 26.36 -6.04
N ALA A 46 8.68 26.90 -6.53
CA ALA A 46 7.58 26.08 -7.04
C ALA A 46 8.02 25.20 -8.22
N GLN A 47 8.87 25.72 -9.11
CA GLN A 47 9.42 24.95 -10.23
C GLN A 47 10.39 23.84 -9.77
N LEU A 48 11.21 24.09 -8.75
CA LEU A 48 12.09 23.09 -8.15
C LEU A 48 11.30 21.99 -7.44
N GLU A 49 10.24 22.34 -6.71
CA GLU A 49 9.35 21.36 -6.06
C GLU A 49 8.64 20.47 -7.08
N LEU A 50 8.17 21.04 -8.19
CA LEU A 50 7.57 20.29 -9.28
C LEU A 50 8.58 19.31 -9.89
N GLY A 51 9.81 19.75 -10.11
CA GLY A 51 10.92 18.91 -10.57
C GLY A 51 11.26 17.77 -9.59
N MET A 52 11.31 18.06 -8.29
CA MET A 52 11.54 17.06 -7.25
C MET A 52 10.42 16.02 -7.18
N ASN A 53 9.17 16.42 -7.33
CA ASN A 53 8.03 15.50 -7.33
C ASN A 53 8.05 14.58 -8.56
N GLN A 54 8.42 15.09 -9.74
CA GLN A 54 8.63 14.27 -10.93
C GLN A 54 9.77 13.26 -10.75
N LEU A 55 10.90 13.68 -10.15
CA LEU A 55 12.03 12.79 -9.86
C LEU A 55 11.66 11.70 -8.85
N LYS A 56 10.92 12.02 -7.79
CA LYS A 56 10.39 11.05 -6.83
C LYS A 56 9.48 10.02 -7.52
N GLY A 57 8.62 10.46 -8.42
CA GLY A 57 7.77 9.58 -9.23
C GLY A 57 8.57 8.62 -10.12
N LYS A 58 9.64 9.11 -10.77
CA LYS A 58 10.55 8.28 -11.57
C LYS A 58 11.29 7.26 -10.68
N LEU A 59 11.78 7.66 -9.51
CA LEU A 59 12.46 6.79 -8.55
C LEU A 59 11.54 5.68 -8.02
N ALA A 60 10.28 5.99 -7.72
CA ALA A 60 9.29 5.00 -7.31
C ALA A 60 9.04 3.94 -8.39
N LYS A 61 8.93 4.35 -9.66
CA LYS A 61 8.81 3.43 -10.80
C LYS A 61 10.05 2.54 -10.96
N MET A 62 11.26 3.11 -10.83
CA MET A 62 12.50 2.33 -10.87
C MET A 62 12.57 1.31 -9.72
N ARG A 63 12.22 1.69 -8.50
CA ARG A 63 12.17 0.77 -7.34
C ARG A 63 11.15 -0.36 -7.53
N ALA A 64 9.96 -0.05 -8.05
CA ALA A 64 8.96 -1.06 -8.37
C ALA A 64 9.47 -2.05 -9.43
N ASN A 65 10.16 -1.56 -10.46
CA ASN A 65 10.78 -2.41 -11.48
C ASN A 65 11.91 -3.28 -10.88
N GLN A 66 12.76 -2.70 -10.02
CA GLN A 66 13.81 -3.44 -9.32
C GLN A 66 13.24 -4.54 -8.40
N ASN A 67 12.16 -4.26 -7.68
CA ASN A 67 11.46 -5.27 -6.86
C ASN A 67 10.85 -6.39 -7.72
N LYS A 68 10.28 -6.05 -8.88
CA LYS A 68 9.77 -7.05 -9.84
C LYS A 68 10.92 -7.91 -10.40
N GLN A 69 12.06 -7.31 -10.72
CA GLN A 69 13.26 -8.03 -11.15
C GLN A 69 13.79 -8.95 -10.03
N GLN A 70 13.85 -8.49 -8.77
CA GLN A 70 14.26 -9.32 -7.64
C GLN A 70 13.33 -10.52 -7.41
N LEU A 71 12.01 -10.34 -7.51
CA LEU A 71 11.05 -11.44 -7.40
C LEU A 71 11.23 -12.47 -8.53
N ASN A 72 11.52 -12.01 -9.75
CA ASN A 72 11.82 -12.89 -10.87
C ASN A 72 13.13 -13.67 -10.66
N ILE A 73 14.17 -13.04 -10.13
CA ILE A 73 15.44 -13.71 -9.77
C ILE A 73 15.18 -14.79 -8.72
N VAL A 74 14.47 -14.48 -7.63
CA VAL A 74 14.13 -15.46 -6.58
C VAL A 74 13.30 -16.63 -7.15
N ALA A 75 12.42 -16.36 -8.12
CA ALA A 75 11.66 -17.41 -8.80
C ALA A 75 12.55 -18.28 -9.70
N LEU A 76 13.50 -17.68 -10.41
CA LEU A 76 14.48 -18.40 -11.23
C LEU A 76 15.44 -19.23 -10.38
N GLU A 77 15.93 -18.70 -9.25
CA GLU A 77 16.77 -19.42 -8.29
C GLU A 77 16.07 -20.69 -7.76
N LYS A 78 14.77 -20.59 -7.47
CA LYS A 78 13.95 -21.75 -7.08
C LYS A 78 13.82 -22.77 -8.21
N LYS A 79 13.68 -22.32 -9.47
CA LYS A 79 13.60 -23.21 -10.64
C LYS A 79 14.94 -23.89 -10.91
N VAL A 80 16.05 -23.16 -10.80
CA VAL A 80 17.41 -23.69 -10.94
C VAL A 80 17.70 -24.72 -9.84
N ALA A 81 17.23 -24.51 -8.60
CA ALA A 81 17.33 -25.51 -7.55
C ALA A 81 16.62 -26.82 -7.91
N VAL A 82 15.38 -26.75 -8.39
CA VAL A 82 14.61 -27.94 -8.83
C VAL A 82 15.25 -28.66 -10.03
N LEU A 83 15.81 -27.90 -10.98
CA LEU A 83 16.53 -28.47 -12.13
C LEU A 83 17.84 -29.14 -11.70
N ASN A 84 18.58 -28.55 -10.76
CA ASN A 84 19.79 -29.16 -10.18
C ASN A 84 19.47 -30.47 -9.43
N ASP A 85 18.33 -30.53 -8.73
CA ASP A 85 17.84 -31.75 -8.08
C ASP A 85 17.48 -32.86 -9.11
N THR A 86 17.06 -32.46 -10.32
CA THR A 86 16.68 -33.38 -11.40
C THR A 86 17.91 -33.93 -12.15
N ILE A 87 18.93 -33.11 -12.36
CA ILE A 87 20.17 -33.48 -13.08
C ILE A 87 21.04 -34.44 -12.25
N ASN A 88 21.01 -34.32 -10.92
CA ASN A 88 21.84 -35.13 -10.02
C ASN A 88 21.23 -36.50 -9.63
N GLY A 89 20.14 -36.92 -10.29
CA GLY A 89 19.71 -38.33 -10.35
C GLY A 89 19.57 -39.06 -9.02
N ASN A 90 18.66 -38.63 -8.14
CA ASN A 90 18.16 -39.42 -7.00
C ASN A 90 16.63 -39.26 -6.88
N GLY A 91 15.90 -40.06 -7.66
CA GLY A 91 14.47 -40.26 -7.51
C GLY A 91 14.17 -41.15 -6.31
N LEU A 92 13.44 -40.57 -5.34
CA LEU A 92 12.82 -41.17 -4.15
C LEU A 92 13.73 -41.39 -2.92
N ASN A 93 13.44 -40.63 -1.86
CA ASN A 93 14.01 -40.64 -0.50
C ASN A 93 15.38 -39.96 -0.30
N GLN A 94 15.39 -38.62 -0.24
CA GLN A 94 16.12 -37.81 0.77
C GLN A 94 16.07 -36.29 0.48
N LEU A 95 14.98 -35.61 0.85
CA LEU A 95 15.00 -34.16 1.15
C LEU A 95 14.08 -33.85 2.35
N LYS A 96 14.29 -34.59 3.44
CA LYS A 96 13.83 -34.22 4.79
C LYS A 96 14.90 -34.47 5.85
N GLN A 97 16.17 -34.31 5.53
CA GLN A 97 17.22 -34.27 6.54
C GLN A 97 18.14 -33.07 6.26
N ASN A 98 18.13 -32.15 7.24
CA ASN A 98 19.17 -31.17 7.53
C ASN A 98 19.07 -29.75 6.92
N ARG A 99 18.02 -29.03 7.34
CA ARG A 99 18.22 -27.77 8.11
C ARG A 99 17.56 -27.94 9.47
N ASN A 100 18.15 -28.75 10.32
CA ASN A 100 17.86 -28.82 11.76
C ASN A 100 18.95 -29.63 12.46
N GLU A 101 20.19 -29.18 12.33
CA GLU A 101 21.17 -29.44 13.38
C GLU A 101 21.19 -28.18 14.25
N GLY A 102 20.61 -28.31 15.45
CA GLY A 102 20.51 -27.22 16.41
C GLY A 102 19.11 -26.96 16.99
N LYS A 103 18.35 -28.01 17.33
CA LYS A 103 17.54 -28.14 18.56
C LYS A 103 16.61 -29.36 18.44
N LYS A 104 16.98 -30.46 19.09
CA LYS A 104 16.00 -31.45 19.54
C LYS A 104 15.09 -30.76 20.55
N SER A 105 13.98 -30.17 20.08
CA SER A 105 12.85 -29.85 20.95
C SER A 105 11.70 -30.74 20.53
N VAL A 106 11.24 -31.56 21.47
CA VAL A 106 9.98 -32.31 21.43
C VAL A 106 8.93 -31.54 20.62
N ASP A 107 8.23 -32.22 19.69
CA ASP A 107 7.13 -31.66 18.88
C ASP A 107 5.96 -31.20 19.77
N LYS A 108 6.17 -30.05 20.44
CA LYS A 108 5.25 -29.49 21.42
C LYS A 108 4.17 -28.73 20.67
N ARG A 109 3.13 -29.45 20.29
CA ARG A 109 1.90 -28.87 19.78
C ARG A 109 1.22 -28.03 20.86
N HIS A 110 0.83 -26.82 20.47
CA HIS A 110 0.02 -25.92 21.26
C HIS A 110 -1.45 -26.28 20.99
N LYS A 111 -2.10 -26.89 21.98
CA LYS A 111 -3.50 -27.34 21.90
C LYS A 111 -4.43 -26.26 22.42
N CYS A 112 -5.57 -26.09 21.77
CA CYS A 112 -6.67 -25.28 22.31
C CYS A 112 -7.37 -26.01 23.46
N THR A 113 -7.79 -25.27 24.47
CA THR A 113 -8.54 -25.79 25.62
C THR A 113 -10.04 -25.91 25.36
N HIS A 114 -10.56 -25.22 24.35
CA HIS A 114 -12.00 -25.13 24.05
C HIS A 114 -12.42 -25.92 22.81
N CYS A 115 -11.48 -26.39 21.99
CA CYS A 115 -11.80 -27.20 20.80
C CYS A 115 -10.63 -28.10 20.39
N PRO A 116 -10.83 -29.03 19.43
CA PRO A 116 -9.78 -29.95 18.97
C PRO A 116 -8.61 -29.29 18.20
N TYR A 117 -8.61 -27.96 18.03
CA TYR A 117 -7.58 -27.25 17.28
C TYR A 117 -6.20 -27.39 17.96
N SER A 118 -5.18 -27.71 17.15
CA SER A 118 -3.79 -27.76 17.60
C SER A 118 -2.85 -27.18 16.55
N THR A 119 -1.78 -26.53 17.00
CA THR A 119 -0.83 -25.87 16.12
C THR A 119 0.59 -25.97 16.63
N HIS A 120 1.55 -25.98 15.71
CA HIS A 120 2.97 -26.04 16.03
C HIS A 120 3.52 -24.71 16.54
N ARG A 121 2.83 -23.59 16.27
CA ARG A 121 3.29 -22.25 16.64
C ARG A 121 2.40 -21.64 17.71
N SER A 122 2.99 -21.21 18.82
CA SER A 122 2.27 -20.57 19.93
C SER A 122 1.44 -19.36 19.50
N HIS A 123 1.95 -18.53 18.59
CA HIS A 123 1.21 -17.36 18.09
C HIS A 123 -0.05 -17.74 17.32
N ASN A 124 -0.06 -18.88 16.61
CA ASN A 124 -1.27 -19.36 15.94
C ASN A 124 -2.32 -19.78 16.96
N LEU A 125 -1.91 -20.38 18.09
CA LEU A 125 -2.84 -20.70 19.16
C LEU A 125 -3.40 -19.41 19.77
N LYS A 126 -2.55 -18.41 20.04
CA LYS A 126 -2.98 -17.10 20.54
C LYS A 126 -4.01 -16.44 19.61
N MET A 127 -3.76 -16.45 18.30
CA MET A 127 -4.72 -15.93 17.31
C MET A 127 -6.00 -16.77 17.25
N HIS A 128 -5.90 -18.09 17.36
CA HIS A 128 -7.05 -18.99 17.42
C HIS A 128 -7.92 -18.72 18.66
N MET A 129 -7.33 -18.41 19.81
CA MET A 129 -8.09 -18.11 21.03
C MET A 129 -9.02 -16.89 20.86
N LEU A 130 -8.72 -15.96 19.95
CA LEU A 130 -9.61 -14.84 19.59
C LEU A 130 -10.97 -15.30 19.01
N ILE A 131 -11.06 -16.57 18.55
CA ILE A 131 -12.32 -17.17 18.14
C ILE A 131 -13.23 -17.41 19.34
N HIS A 132 -12.66 -17.88 20.45
CA HIS A 132 -13.38 -18.20 21.68
C HIS A 132 -13.69 -16.96 22.51
N THR A 133 -12.75 -16.02 22.61
CA THR A 133 -12.98 -14.76 23.34
C THR A 133 -13.85 -13.76 22.57
N GLY A 134 -13.97 -13.94 21.24
CA GLY A 134 -14.66 -12.99 20.38
C GLY A 134 -13.92 -11.68 20.17
N GLU A 135 -12.73 -11.51 20.74
CA GLU A 135 -11.92 -10.31 20.60
C GLU A 135 -11.53 -10.05 19.14
N LYS A 136 -11.60 -8.77 18.74
CA LYS A 136 -11.26 -8.32 17.39
C LYS A 136 -10.35 -7.08 17.51
N PRO A 137 -9.02 -7.28 17.66
CA PRO A 137 -8.10 -6.21 18.01
C PRO A 137 -7.96 -5.12 16.93
N HIS A 138 -8.26 -5.43 15.67
CA HIS A 138 -8.03 -4.53 14.55
C HIS A 138 -9.33 -3.86 14.13
N GLU A 139 -9.40 -2.54 14.18
CA GLU A 139 -10.61 -1.78 13.86
C GLU A 139 -10.42 -0.92 12.61
N CYS A 140 -11.43 -0.94 11.73
CA CYS A 140 -11.53 -0.03 10.61
C CYS A 140 -12.00 1.34 11.10
N GLN A 141 -11.14 2.34 11.03
CA GLN A 141 -11.45 3.72 11.45
C GLN A 141 -12.51 4.40 10.57
N GLN A 142 -12.81 3.86 9.39
CA GLN A 142 -13.80 4.43 8.46
C GLN A 142 -15.23 3.93 8.73
N CYS A 143 -15.41 2.72 9.26
CA CYS A 143 -16.74 2.12 9.47
C CYS A 143 -16.93 1.44 10.84
N GLY A 144 -15.93 1.47 11.72
CA GLY A 144 -15.94 0.82 13.03
C GLY A 144 -15.90 -0.71 12.98
N GLN A 145 -15.80 -1.31 11.79
CA GLN A 145 -15.80 -2.77 11.67
C GLN A 145 -14.50 -3.36 12.24
N ARG A 146 -14.63 -4.38 13.10
CA ARG A 146 -13.50 -5.01 13.78
C ARG A 146 -13.13 -6.36 13.16
N PHE A 147 -11.84 -6.68 13.19
CA PHE A 147 -11.21 -7.87 12.61
C PHE A 147 -10.27 -8.54 13.62
N ARG A 148 -10.20 -9.87 13.56
CA ARG A 148 -9.26 -10.67 14.39
C ARG A 148 -7.81 -10.57 13.92
N MET A 149 -7.61 -10.32 12.63
CA MET A 149 -6.27 -10.30 12.00
C MET A 149 -6.10 -9.02 11.19
N GLY A 150 -4.92 -8.40 11.29
CA GLY A 150 -4.59 -7.18 10.54
C GLY A 150 -4.63 -7.36 9.02
N GLN A 151 -4.35 -8.57 8.51
CA GLN A 151 -4.48 -8.89 7.09
C GLN A 151 -5.94 -8.74 6.59
N HIS A 152 -6.92 -9.18 7.38
CA HIS A 152 -8.33 -9.02 7.04
C HIS A 152 -8.77 -7.56 7.10
N LEU A 153 -8.24 -6.77 8.04
CA LEU A 153 -8.47 -5.33 8.04
C LEU A 153 -7.90 -4.68 6.78
N SER A 154 -6.65 -5.00 6.41
CA SER A 154 -6.00 -4.46 5.20
C SER A 154 -6.78 -4.80 3.93
N GLU A 155 -7.28 -6.04 3.83
CA GLU A 155 -8.13 -6.47 2.73
C GLU A 155 -9.49 -5.76 2.72
N HIS A 156 -10.10 -5.57 3.89
CA HIS A 156 -11.34 -4.82 4.05
C HIS A 156 -11.20 -3.34 3.64
N LEU A 157 -10.06 -2.69 3.91
CA LEU A 157 -9.84 -1.29 3.52
C LEU A 157 -9.97 -1.08 2.00
N ARG A 158 -9.75 -2.13 1.18
CA ARG A 158 -9.98 -2.09 -0.29
C ARG A 158 -11.44 -1.88 -0.67
N VAL A 159 -12.39 -2.15 0.24
CA VAL A 159 -13.80 -1.84 0.04
C VAL A 159 -14.01 -0.34 -0.01
N HIS A 160 -13.32 0.42 0.85
CA HIS A 160 -13.42 1.86 0.91
C HIS A 160 -12.63 2.57 -0.18
N THR A 161 -11.42 2.09 -0.49
CA THR A 161 -10.60 2.69 -1.56
C THR A 161 -11.06 2.28 -2.96
N GLY A 162 -11.85 1.22 -3.08
CA GLY A 162 -12.26 0.66 -4.37
C GLY A 162 -11.15 -0.11 -5.10
N GLU A 163 -9.98 -0.29 -4.49
CA GLU A 163 -8.86 -1.00 -5.10
C GLU A 163 -9.22 -2.45 -5.46
N LYS A 164 -8.98 -2.82 -6.72
CA LYS A 164 -9.19 -4.17 -7.25
C LYS A 164 -7.91 -4.67 -7.94
N PRO A 165 -6.91 -5.10 -7.15
CA PRO A 165 -5.58 -5.39 -7.69
C PRO A 165 -5.51 -6.67 -8.53
N PHE A 166 -6.55 -7.51 -8.53
CA PHE A 166 -6.56 -8.78 -9.24
C PHE A 166 -7.43 -8.69 -10.47
N ILE A 167 -6.86 -8.95 -11.65
CA ILE A 167 -7.53 -8.76 -12.94
C ILE A 167 -7.62 -10.12 -13.64
N CYS A 168 -8.78 -10.43 -14.19
CA CYS A 168 -8.95 -11.54 -15.12
C CYS A 168 -8.36 -11.15 -16.48
N GLU A 169 -7.37 -11.90 -16.95
CA GLU A 169 -6.74 -11.63 -18.25
C GLU A 169 -7.65 -11.94 -19.43
N GLU A 170 -8.65 -12.82 -19.25
CA GLU A 170 -9.56 -13.24 -20.32
C GLU A 170 -10.68 -12.23 -20.58
N CYS A 171 -11.23 -11.60 -19.55
CA CYS A 171 -12.35 -10.66 -19.68
C CYS A 171 -12.10 -9.25 -19.12
N GLY A 172 -10.92 -9.00 -18.55
CA GLY A 172 -10.54 -7.70 -17.95
C GLY A 172 -11.23 -7.39 -16.62
N GLN A 173 -12.07 -8.29 -16.10
CA GLN A 173 -12.82 -8.06 -14.85
C GLN A 173 -11.88 -8.00 -13.64
N GLN A 174 -12.13 -7.03 -12.75
CA GLN A 174 -11.26 -6.78 -11.60
C GLN A 174 -11.90 -7.21 -10.27
N PHE A 175 -11.08 -7.74 -9.36
CA PHE A 175 -11.46 -8.31 -8.07
C PHE A 175 -10.60 -7.74 -6.94
N ARG A 176 -11.20 -7.61 -5.75
CA ARG A 176 -10.50 -7.13 -4.53
C ARG A 176 -9.62 -8.20 -3.87
N GLN A 177 -9.92 -9.47 -4.12
CA GLN A 177 -9.34 -10.63 -3.45
C GLN A 177 -8.96 -11.72 -4.47
N THR A 178 -7.89 -12.46 -4.22
CA THR A 178 -7.36 -13.48 -5.14
C THR A 178 -8.33 -14.62 -5.37
N HIS A 179 -8.95 -15.13 -4.29
CA HIS A 179 -9.84 -16.28 -4.39
C HIS A 179 -11.11 -15.97 -5.19
N HIS A 180 -11.59 -14.71 -5.17
CA HIS A 180 -12.69 -14.29 -6.04
C HIS A 180 -12.30 -14.32 -7.52
N LEU A 181 -11.07 -13.93 -7.86
CA LEU A 181 -10.56 -14.08 -9.22
C LEU A 181 -10.46 -15.57 -9.60
N SER A 182 -9.90 -16.41 -8.74
CA SER A 182 -9.79 -17.86 -9.00
C SER A 182 -11.16 -18.53 -9.16
N ASP A 183 -12.16 -18.15 -8.37
CA ASP A 183 -13.53 -18.64 -8.50
C ASP A 183 -14.17 -18.15 -9.81
N HIS A 184 -13.92 -16.90 -10.19
CA HIS A 184 -14.39 -16.32 -11.45
C HIS A 184 -13.77 -17.01 -12.68
N GLN A 185 -12.47 -17.33 -12.64
CA GLN A 185 -11.79 -18.02 -13.75
C GLN A 185 -12.46 -19.35 -14.11
N ARG A 186 -13.12 -20.01 -13.16
CA ARG A 186 -13.87 -21.25 -13.41
C ARG A 186 -15.10 -21.05 -14.30
N VAL A 187 -15.58 -19.83 -14.44
CA VAL A 187 -16.64 -19.50 -15.40
C VAL A 187 -16.15 -19.67 -16.83
N HIS A 188 -14.88 -19.35 -17.08
CA HIS A 188 -14.27 -19.51 -18.40
C HIS A 188 -13.88 -20.96 -18.68
N THR A 189 -13.31 -21.66 -17.70
CA THR A 189 -12.91 -23.07 -17.88
C THR A 189 -14.08 -24.05 -17.79
N GLY A 190 -15.22 -23.62 -17.24
CA GLY A 190 -16.37 -24.49 -16.99
C GLY A 190 -16.15 -25.52 -15.87
N GLU A 191 -15.08 -25.40 -15.08
CA GLU A 191 -14.76 -26.33 -14.00
C GLU A 191 -15.84 -26.35 -12.92
N LYS A 192 -16.28 -27.56 -12.56
CA LYS A 192 -17.29 -27.80 -11.51
C LYS A 192 -16.77 -28.78 -10.46
N PRO A 193 -15.82 -28.37 -9.61
CA PRO A 193 -15.13 -29.28 -8.69
C PRO A 193 -16.00 -29.71 -7.49
N PHE A 194 -17.12 -29.03 -7.23
CA PHE A 194 -17.95 -29.31 -6.07
C PHE A 194 -19.13 -30.19 -6.46
N ILE A 195 -19.20 -31.39 -5.89
CA ILE A 195 -20.20 -32.40 -6.25
C ILE A 195 -21.11 -32.67 -5.05
N CYS A 196 -22.42 -32.71 -5.28
CA CYS A 196 -23.37 -33.15 -4.26
C CYS A 196 -23.22 -34.67 -4.03
N LYS A 197 -22.93 -35.06 -2.78
CA LYS A 197 -22.79 -36.48 -2.42
C LYS A 197 -24.08 -37.30 -2.55
N TYR A 198 -25.24 -36.65 -2.58
CA TYR A 198 -26.54 -37.33 -2.63
C TYR A 198 -27.09 -37.46 -4.05
N CYS A 199 -27.03 -36.40 -4.85
CA CYS A 199 -27.62 -36.36 -6.20
C CYS A 199 -26.58 -36.19 -7.33
N GLN A 200 -25.28 -36.18 -7.03
CA GLN A 200 -24.16 -36.05 -7.97
C GLN A 200 -24.17 -34.77 -8.83
N THR A 201 -25.02 -33.80 -8.52
CA THR A 201 -25.05 -32.51 -9.22
C THR A 201 -23.74 -31.75 -8.96
N LYS A 202 -23.14 -31.23 -10.03
CA LYS A 202 -21.86 -30.52 -10.01
C LYS A 202 -22.05 -29.00 -9.99
N PHE A 203 -21.23 -28.31 -9.21
CA PHE A 203 -21.27 -26.88 -8.99
C PHE A 203 -19.87 -26.26 -9.17
N THR A 204 -19.84 -25.07 -9.76
CA THR A 204 -18.62 -24.26 -9.93
C THR A 204 -18.11 -23.72 -8.60
N LEU A 205 -19.03 -23.36 -7.71
CA LEU A 205 -18.75 -22.67 -6.45
C LEU A 205 -19.28 -23.45 -5.24
N ARG A 206 -18.55 -23.39 -4.12
CA ARG A 206 -18.87 -24.13 -2.89
C ARG A 206 -20.18 -23.66 -2.26
N GLN A 207 -20.46 -22.36 -2.34
CA GLN A 207 -21.70 -21.75 -1.85
C GLN A 207 -22.93 -22.28 -2.59
N ASN A 208 -22.82 -22.55 -3.89
CA ASN A 208 -23.92 -23.11 -4.67
C ASN A 208 -24.21 -24.55 -4.23
N LEU A 209 -23.16 -25.35 -3.99
CA LEU A 209 -23.32 -26.68 -3.40
C LEU A 209 -23.95 -26.60 -1.99
N LYS A 210 -23.50 -25.70 -1.12
CA LYS A 210 -24.08 -25.53 0.22
C LYS A 210 -25.57 -25.16 0.17
N ALA A 211 -25.94 -24.22 -0.70
CA ALA A 211 -27.32 -23.80 -0.88
C ALA A 211 -28.17 -24.94 -1.45
N HIS A 212 -27.63 -25.71 -2.40
CA HIS A 212 -28.27 -26.90 -2.92
C HIS A 212 -28.48 -27.96 -1.81
N LEU A 213 -27.45 -28.26 -1.02
CA LEU A 213 -27.58 -29.18 0.11
C LEU A 213 -28.69 -28.70 1.04
N HIS A 214 -28.59 -27.50 1.60
CA HIS A 214 -29.60 -26.96 2.52
C HIS A 214 -31.03 -26.94 1.97
N ARG A 215 -31.22 -26.78 0.65
CA ARG A 215 -32.55 -26.71 0.03
C ARG A 215 -33.13 -28.07 -0.31
N PHE A 216 -32.29 -29.08 -0.59
CA PHE A 216 -32.73 -30.36 -1.14
C PHE A 216 -32.38 -31.57 -0.26
N HIS A 217 -31.52 -31.42 0.76
CA HIS A 217 -30.99 -32.49 1.61
C HIS A 217 -30.75 -32.03 3.06
#